data_AF-A0A2N1TWR6-F1
#
_entry.id   AF-A0A2N1TWR6-F1
#
_cell.length_a   1.000
_cell.length_b   1.000
_cell.length_c   1.000
_cell.angle_alpha   90.00
_cell.angle_beta   90.00
_cell.angle_gamma   90.00
#
_symmetry.space_group_name_H-M   'P 1'
#
loop_
_entity.id
_entity.type
_entity.pdbx_description
1 polymer ?
#
loop_
_entity_poly.entity_id
_entity_poly.type
_entity_poly.pdbx_seq_one_letter_code
_entity_poly.pdbx_strand_id
1 'polypeptide(L)'
;MYTTSVTMKTCGILAPGQTANNGAVQHRSFSDELDSAIIPLVSLQKSEISSAETPTRVLTAIDKNIQKDLQQTFGITPHQPGEPLKSALDSLWPFQKTANGTLSGANMQENADAAAGIFQKYLSGFIVNQDIATQPPIELSIAGNGKVQVQDNHPDKIAIEEFINGNSELRNLYAGISSTKSMLAMFEETSRFQQRYAADPKAAVEEFAHLFSGKYGYDTRLVIDGSSWEYQSNSTLKIS
;
A
#
# COMPACT_ATOMS: atom_id res chain seq x y z
N MET A 1 11.57 -44.22 -13.72
CA MET A 1 11.82 -43.71 -15.09
C MET A 1 10.58 -42.92 -15.46
N TYR A 2 10.55 -41.59 -15.61
CA TYR A 2 11.54 -40.65 -16.13
C TYR A 2 11.53 -39.34 -15.34
N THR A 3 12.71 -38.75 -15.15
CA THR A 3 12.93 -37.42 -14.58
C THR A 3 13.28 -36.49 -15.75
N THR A 4 12.47 -35.46 -16.02
CA THR A 4 12.79 -34.45 -17.03
C THR A 4 13.33 -33.20 -16.34
N SER A 5 14.65 -33.14 -16.23
CA SER A 5 15.38 -31.94 -15.81
C SER A 5 15.49 -31.00 -17.02
N VAL A 6 14.88 -29.82 -16.97
CA VAL A 6 15.08 -28.77 -17.98
C VAL A 6 16.23 -27.87 -17.52
N THR A 7 17.40 -28.06 -18.13
CA THR A 7 18.54 -27.15 -18.05
C THR A 7 18.30 -25.96 -18.96
N MET A 8 18.06 -24.77 -18.41
CA MET A 8 18.12 -23.54 -19.20
C MET A 8 19.58 -23.16 -19.45
N LYS A 9 20.01 -23.26 -20.71
CA LYS A 9 21.20 -22.59 -21.23
C LYS A 9 20.90 -21.09 -21.31
N THR A 10 21.67 -20.29 -20.59
CA THR A 10 21.73 -18.84 -20.76
C THR A 10 22.32 -18.52 -22.14
N CYS A 11 21.50 -17.98 -23.04
CA CYS A 11 21.95 -17.37 -24.28
C CYS A 11 22.37 -15.93 -23.97
N GLY A 12 23.63 -15.60 -24.26
CA GLY A 12 24.21 -14.28 -24.04
C GLY A 12 23.63 -13.24 -24.99
N ILE A 13 23.28 -12.08 -24.44
CA ILE A 13 23.05 -10.86 -25.22
C ILE A 13 24.43 -10.24 -25.47
N LEU A 14 24.82 -10.19 -26.74
CA LEU A 14 25.90 -9.33 -27.23
C LEU A 14 25.41 -7.88 -27.25
N ALA A 15 26.13 -6.98 -26.57
CA ALA A 15 26.11 -5.55 -26.84
C ALA A 15 27.48 -5.13 -27.39
N PRO A 16 27.55 -4.28 -28.43
CA PRO A 16 28.80 -3.83 -29.02
C PRO A 16 29.39 -2.66 -28.22
N GLY A 17 30.72 -2.64 -28.11
CA GLY A 17 31.48 -1.49 -27.60
C GLY A 17 32.43 -1.85 -26.46
N GLN A 18 33.50 -2.57 -26.77
CA GLN A 18 34.65 -2.64 -25.87
C GLN A 18 35.53 -1.40 -26.04
N THR A 19 35.81 -0.72 -24.93
CA THR A 19 37.14 -0.19 -24.68
C THR A 19 37.65 -0.81 -23.39
N ALA A 20 38.81 -1.46 -23.52
CA ALA A 20 39.48 -2.22 -22.49
C ALA A 20 39.88 -1.35 -21.30
N ASN A 21 39.67 -1.86 -20.08
CA ASN A 21 40.60 -1.61 -19.01
C ASN A 21 40.62 -2.79 -18.03
N ASN A 22 41.82 -3.33 -17.83
CA ASN A 22 42.11 -4.43 -16.92
C ASN A 22 41.80 -3.99 -15.48
N GLY A 23 40.84 -4.66 -14.85
CA GLY A 23 40.58 -4.57 -13.41
C GLY A 23 39.61 -5.67 -13.01
N ALA A 24 40.00 -6.52 -12.07
CA ALA A 24 39.23 -7.65 -11.61
C ALA A 24 37.81 -7.22 -11.16
N VAL A 25 36.79 -7.71 -11.86
CA VAL A 25 35.39 -7.51 -11.46
C VAL A 25 35.11 -8.44 -10.28
N GLN A 26 35.18 -7.91 -9.06
CA GLN A 26 34.61 -8.59 -7.90
C GLN A 26 33.09 -8.52 -8.02
N HIS A 27 32.44 -9.69 -8.09
CA HIS A 27 31.00 -9.81 -7.86
C HIS A 27 30.71 -9.35 -6.43
N ARG A 28 30.15 -8.15 -6.27
CA ARG A 28 29.60 -7.69 -4.98
C ARG A 28 28.16 -8.16 -4.89
N SER A 29 27.78 -8.65 -3.72
CA SER A 29 26.39 -9.01 -3.46
C SER A 29 25.55 -7.75 -3.26
N PHE A 30 24.24 -7.83 -3.49
CA PHE A 30 23.29 -6.73 -3.25
C PHE A 30 23.35 -6.22 -1.79
N SER A 31 23.74 -7.09 -0.85
CA SER A 31 23.97 -6.72 0.55
C SER A 31 25.16 -5.76 0.72
N ASP A 32 26.22 -5.91 -0.08
CA ASP A 32 27.41 -5.06 -0.01
C ASP A 32 27.16 -3.66 -0.59
N GLU A 33 26.21 -3.50 -1.53
CA GLU A 33 25.76 -2.19 -2.02
C GLU A 33 24.90 -1.45 -1.00
N LEU A 34 24.05 -2.16 -0.25
CA LEU A 34 23.25 -1.59 0.83
C LEU A 34 24.12 -1.07 1.99
N ASP A 35 25.18 -1.79 2.34
CA ASP A 35 26.13 -1.35 3.37
C ASP A 35 27.04 -0.21 2.88
N SER A 36 27.35 -0.16 1.58
CA SER A 36 28.15 0.92 0.97
C SER A 36 27.36 2.22 0.74
N ALA A 37 26.03 2.15 0.69
CA ALA A 37 25.14 3.31 0.55
C ALA A 37 24.93 4.07 1.87
N ILE A 38 25.55 3.63 2.98
CA ILE A 38 25.61 4.40 4.22
C ILE A 38 26.58 5.57 4.02
N ILE A 39 26.00 6.70 3.61
CA ILE A 39 26.69 8.00 3.55
C ILE A 39 27.32 8.27 4.93
N PRO A 40 28.62 8.63 5.03
CA PRO A 40 29.18 9.08 6.28
C PRO A 40 28.45 10.35 6.69
N LEU A 41 27.72 10.27 7.80
CA LEU A 41 27.03 11.36 8.44
C LEU A 41 28.02 12.51 8.62
N VAL A 42 27.88 13.54 7.78
CA VAL A 42 28.56 14.82 7.98
C VAL A 42 28.29 15.24 9.41
N SER A 43 29.37 15.52 10.13
CA SER A 43 29.40 15.94 11.53
C SER A 43 28.42 17.10 11.77
N LEU A 44 27.19 16.77 12.13
CA LEU A 44 26.28 17.69 12.76
C LEU A 44 26.79 17.84 14.19
N GLN A 45 27.43 18.97 14.44
CA GLN A 45 27.77 19.43 15.77
C GLN A 45 26.60 19.16 16.70
N LYS A 46 26.95 18.57 17.85
CA LYS A 46 26.14 18.33 19.03
C LYS A 46 25.42 19.62 19.44
N SER A 47 24.30 19.90 18.78
CA SER A 47 23.23 20.69 19.35
C SER A 47 22.45 19.70 20.20
N GLU A 48 22.38 19.99 21.48
CA GLU A 48 21.53 19.28 22.42
C GLU A 48 20.10 19.38 21.90
N ILE A 49 19.65 18.36 21.16
CA ILE A 49 18.24 18.14 20.90
C ILE A 49 17.68 17.75 22.26
N SER A 50 17.26 18.77 23.01
CA SER A 50 16.31 18.62 24.10
C SER A 50 15.25 17.65 23.62
N SER A 51 15.05 16.57 24.36
CA SER A 51 13.95 15.64 24.19
C SER A 51 12.63 16.40 24.30
N ALA A 52 12.23 17.07 23.22
CA ALA A 52 10.89 17.56 23.06
C ALA A 52 10.02 16.30 23.04
N GLU A 53 9.30 16.08 24.14
CA GLU A 53 8.28 15.06 24.26
C GLU A 53 7.39 15.16 23.01
N THR A 54 7.58 14.25 22.05
CA THR A 54 6.62 14.10 20.96
C THR A 54 5.28 13.84 21.64
N PRO A 55 4.24 14.66 21.40
CA PRO A 55 2.97 14.50 22.08
C PRO A 55 2.48 13.08 21.84
N THR A 56 2.35 12.32 22.92
CA THR A 56 1.96 10.91 22.86
C THR A 56 0.56 10.85 22.26
N ARG A 57 0.42 10.16 21.12
CA ARG A 57 -0.86 9.99 20.44
C ARG A 57 -1.89 9.40 21.42
N VAL A 58 -2.99 10.12 21.65
CA VAL A 58 -4.07 9.65 22.53
C VAL A 58 -5.02 8.79 21.70
N LEU A 59 -5.09 7.49 22.00
CA LEU A 59 -5.98 6.54 21.32
C LEU A 59 -7.39 6.61 21.89
N THR A 60 -8.38 6.73 21.01
CA THR A 60 -9.81 6.63 21.37
C THR A 60 -10.18 5.20 21.80
N ALA A 61 -11.39 5.00 22.35
CA ALA A 61 -11.89 3.66 22.62
C ALA A 61 -12.05 2.84 21.33
N ILE A 62 -12.44 3.49 20.22
CA ILE A 62 -12.54 2.87 18.90
C ILE A 62 -11.16 2.48 18.40
N ASP A 63 -10.16 3.36 18.51
CA ASP A 63 -8.78 3.07 18.09
C ASP A 63 -8.23 1.82 18.80
N LYS A 64 -8.45 1.70 20.11
CA LYS A 64 -8.02 0.53 20.89
C LYS A 64 -8.73 -0.76 20.44
N ASN A 65 -10.02 -0.68 20.12
CA ASN A 65 -10.76 -1.83 19.64
C ASN A 65 -10.31 -2.24 18.24
N ILE A 66 -10.01 -1.28 17.36
CA ILE A 66 -9.45 -1.56 16.02
C ILE A 66 -8.08 -2.24 16.15
N GLN A 67 -7.20 -1.75 17.03
CA GLN A 67 -5.91 -2.40 17.27
C GLN A 67 -6.06 -3.84 17.75
N LYS A 68 -7.06 -4.11 18.60
CA LYS A 68 -7.39 -5.47 19.05
C LYS A 68 -7.88 -6.35 17.89
N ASP A 69 -8.81 -5.85 17.08
CA ASP A 69 -9.35 -6.59 15.93
C ASP A 69 -8.24 -6.87 14.90
N LEU A 70 -7.35 -5.91 14.67
CA LEU A 70 -6.16 -6.05 13.82
C LEU A 70 -5.21 -7.13 14.35
N GLN A 71 -4.92 -7.13 15.65
CA GLN A 71 -4.10 -8.17 16.28
C GLN A 71 -4.75 -9.55 16.17
N GLN A 72 -6.07 -9.64 16.37
CA GLN A 72 -6.80 -10.90 16.26
C GLN A 72 -6.85 -11.43 14.81
N THR A 73 -6.99 -10.53 13.84
CA THR A 73 -7.15 -10.90 12.42
C THR A 73 -5.81 -11.22 11.77
N PHE A 74 -4.78 -10.42 12.06
CA PHE A 74 -3.50 -10.50 11.36
C PHE A 74 -2.33 -10.94 12.24
N GLY A 75 -2.54 -11.14 13.55
CA GLY A 75 -1.44 -11.40 14.47
C GLY A 75 -0.48 -10.22 14.66
N ILE A 76 -0.83 -9.02 14.18
CA ILE A 76 0.04 -7.85 14.25
C ILE A 76 0.00 -7.22 15.64
N THR A 77 1.18 -7.02 16.22
CA THR A 77 1.31 -6.21 17.43
C THR A 77 1.33 -4.73 17.01
N PRO A 78 0.52 -3.86 17.63
CA PRO A 78 0.57 -2.43 17.36
C PRO A 78 1.99 -1.90 17.58
N HIS A 79 2.51 -1.19 16.58
CA HIS A 79 3.81 -0.51 16.68
C HIS A 79 3.79 0.46 17.87
N GLN A 80 4.83 0.39 18.69
CA GLN A 80 4.98 1.26 19.85
C GLN A 80 5.81 2.50 19.51
N PRO A 81 5.48 3.68 20.08
CA PRO A 81 6.31 4.87 19.91
C PRO A 81 7.79 4.60 20.24
N GLY A 82 8.67 4.89 19.30
CA GLY A 82 10.12 4.69 19.43
C GLY A 82 10.66 3.37 18.86
N GLU A 83 9.80 2.44 18.43
CA GLU A 83 10.25 1.24 17.70
C GLU A 83 10.75 1.59 16.28
N PRO A 84 11.75 0.87 15.74
CA PRO A 84 12.32 1.16 14.43
C PRO A 84 11.30 1.00 13.29
N LEU A 85 11.48 1.75 12.20
CA LEU A 85 10.60 1.70 11.03
C LEU A 85 10.45 0.30 10.44
N LYS A 86 11.49 -0.53 10.49
CA LYS A 86 11.42 -1.91 9.98
C LYS A 86 10.34 -2.72 10.70
N SER A 87 10.26 -2.61 12.03
CA SER A 87 9.20 -3.24 12.82
C SER A 87 7.82 -2.70 12.44
N ALA A 88 7.72 -1.40 12.13
CA ALA A 88 6.47 -0.80 11.68
C ALA A 88 5.98 -1.42 10.35
N LEU A 89 6.90 -1.67 9.40
CA LEU A 89 6.59 -2.29 8.10
C LEU A 89 6.14 -3.74 8.24
N ASP A 90 6.80 -4.52 9.11
CA ASP A 90 6.45 -5.91 9.39
C ASP A 90 5.07 -6.01 10.10
N SER A 91 4.64 -4.95 10.79
CA SER A 91 3.32 -4.82 11.41
C SER A 91 2.23 -4.35 10.45
N LEU A 92 2.52 -4.06 9.18
CA LEU A 92 1.49 -3.65 8.23
C LEU A 92 0.72 -4.87 7.72
N TRP A 93 -0.60 -4.83 7.86
CA TRP A 93 -1.50 -5.88 7.39
C TRP A 93 -1.40 -6.21 5.89
N PRO A 94 -1.10 -5.28 4.94
CA PRO A 94 -1.04 -5.62 3.51
C PRO A 94 0.10 -6.57 3.19
N PHE A 95 1.19 -6.52 3.97
CA PHE A 95 2.44 -7.19 3.66
C PHE A 95 2.67 -8.46 4.49
N GLN A 96 1.63 -8.95 5.17
CA GLN A 96 1.71 -10.23 5.87
C GLN A 96 2.03 -11.35 4.88
N LYS A 97 3.12 -12.05 5.16
CA LYS A 97 3.61 -13.16 4.35
C LYS A 97 2.80 -14.42 4.67
N THR A 98 2.63 -15.27 3.69
CA THR A 98 2.18 -16.66 3.90
C THR A 98 3.17 -17.43 4.77
N ALA A 99 2.77 -18.61 5.25
CA ALA A 99 3.62 -19.51 6.04
C ALA A 99 4.94 -19.90 5.34
N ASN A 100 5.01 -19.81 4.01
CA ASN A 100 6.22 -20.05 3.21
C ASN A 100 7.01 -18.76 2.88
N GLY A 101 6.69 -17.63 3.52
CA GLY A 101 7.44 -16.36 3.41
C GLY A 101 7.19 -15.57 2.12
N THR A 102 6.20 -15.97 1.30
CA THR A 102 5.88 -15.30 0.04
C THR A 102 4.84 -14.20 0.26
N LEU A 103 5.01 -13.07 -0.43
CA LEU A 103 3.96 -12.07 -0.60
C LEU A 103 3.41 -12.20 -2.01
N SER A 104 2.09 -12.37 -2.14
CA SER A 104 1.42 -12.45 -3.45
C SER A 104 0.27 -11.46 -3.52
N GLY A 105 -0.15 -11.09 -4.75
CA GLY A 105 -1.35 -10.26 -4.95
C GLY A 105 -2.60 -10.89 -4.34
N ALA A 106 -2.71 -12.23 -4.34
CA ALA A 106 -3.82 -12.92 -3.69
C ALA A 106 -3.82 -12.70 -2.17
N ASN A 107 -2.65 -12.79 -1.52
CA ASN A 107 -2.55 -12.53 -0.07
C ASN A 107 -2.82 -11.06 0.27
N MET A 108 -2.34 -10.13 -0.56
CA MET A 108 -2.63 -8.71 -0.39
C MET A 108 -4.13 -8.43 -0.52
N GLN A 109 -4.81 -9.08 -1.47
CA GLN A 109 -6.26 -8.99 -1.65
C GLN A 109 -7.00 -9.56 -0.44
N GLU A 110 -6.69 -10.78 -0.01
CA GLU A 110 -7.27 -11.41 1.18
C GLU A 110 -7.11 -10.54 2.43
N ASN A 111 -5.90 -10.00 2.64
CA ASN A 111 -5.64 -9.13 3.78
C ASN A 111 -6.41 -7.81 3.67
N ALA A 112 -6.57 -7.26 2.46
CA ALA A 112 -7.34 -6.04 2.22
C ALA A 112 -8.82 -6.22 2.46
N ASP A 113 -9.36 -7.39 2.11
CA ASP A 113 -10.77 -7.72 2.35
C ASP A 113 -11.02 -7.98 3.84
N ALA A 114 -10.09 -8.65 4.54
CA ALA A 114 -10.15 -8.80 5.99
C ALA A 114 -10.09 -7.43 6.71
N ALA A 115 -9.18 -6.54 6.28
CA ALA A 115 -9.08 -5.18 6.81
C ALA A 115 -10.34 -4.36 6.52
N ALA A 116 -10.93 -4.52 5.32
CA ALA A 116 -12.20 -3.91 4.96
C ALA A 116 -13.35 -4.39 5.84
N GLY A 117 -13.36 -5.66 6.24
CA GLY A 117 -14.32 -6.18 7.21
C GLY A 117 -14.23 -5.49 8.58
N ILE A 118 -13.02 -5.23 9.07
CA ILE A 118 -12.81 -4.45 10.30
C ILE A 118 -13.32 -3.02 10.11
N PHE A 119 -12.93 -2.34 9.03
CA PHE A 119 -13.40 -0.98 8.74
C PHE A 119 -14.93 -0.90 8.67
N GLN A 120 -15.56 -1.82 7.94
CA GLN A 120 -17.00 -1.93 7.78
C GLN A 120 -17.70 -2.12 9.12
N LYS A 121 -17.19 -2.97 10.01
CA LYS A 121 -17.75 -3.17 11.36
C LYS A 121 -17.88 -1.86 12.14
N TYR A 122 -16.84 -1.02 12.16
CA TYR A 122 -16.86 0.23 12.92
C TYR A 122 -17.70 1.32 12.25
N LEU A 123 -17.57 1.49 10.94
CA LEU A 123 -18.32 2.52 10.22
C LEU A 123 -19.82 2.16 10.14
N SER A 124 -20.19 0.90 9.92
CA SER A 124 -21.61 0.48 9.96
C SER A 124 -22.23 0.68 11.35
N GLY A 125 -21.48 0.37 12.42
CA GLY A 125 -21.93 0.66 13.78
C GLY A 125 -22.19 2.14 14.02
N PHE A 126 -21.33 3.02 13.48
CA PHE A 126 -21.55 4.47 13.52
C PHE A 126 -22.77 4.90 12.71
N ILE A 127 -22.89 4.43 11.47
CA ILE A 127 -24.02 4.76 10.58
C ILE A 127 -25.35 4.43 11.25
N VAL A 128 -25.48 3.24 11.84
CA VAL A 128 -26.70 2.81 12.54
C VAL A 128 -26.94 3.64 13.79
N ASN A 129 -25.91 3.89 14.61
CA ASN A 129 -26.06 4.60 15.88
C ASN A 129 -26.37 6.10 15.72
N GLN A 130 -25.99 6.70 14.60
CA GLN A 130 -26.24 8.12 14.30
C GLN A 130 -27.39 8.33 13.32
N ASP A 131 -28.10 7.27 12.93
CA ASP A 131 -29.20 7.31 11.95
C ASP A 131 -28.77 7.99 10.63
N ILE A 132 -27.54 7.70 10.18
CA ILE A 132 -26.98 8.28 8.96
C ILE A 132 -27.65 7.63 7.75
N ALA A 133 -28.14 8.46 6.84
CA ALA A 133 -28.69 7.98 5.59
C ALA A 133 -27.56 7.36 4.75
N THR A 134 -27.83 6.24 4.09
CA THR A 134 -26.96 5.68 3.04
C THR A 134 -27.45 6.05 1.64
N GLN A 135 -28.44 6.95 1.58
CA GLN A 135 -29.02 7.49 0.37
C GLN A 135 -29.11 9.02 0.50
N PRO A 136 -28.43 9.80 -0.36
CA PRO A 136 -27.58 9.36 -1.49
C PRO A 136 -26.38 8.51 -1.03
N PRO A 137 -25.72 7.74 -1.91
CA PRO A 137 -24.61 6.88 -1.53
C PRO A 137 -23.49 7.63 -0.79
N ILE A 138 -22.89 6.99 0.20
CA ILE A 138 -21.70 7.52 0.87
C ILE A 138 -20.48 7.15 0.03
N GLU A 139 -19.85 8.13 -0.58
CA GLU A 139 -18.60 7.94 -1.32
C GLU A 139 -17.40 8.47 -0.53
N LEU A 140 -16.50 7.58 -0.11
CA LEU A 140 -15.28 7.94 0.62
C LEU A 140 -14.06 7.96 -0.30
N SER A 141 -13.20 8.96 -0.14
CA SER A 141 -11.87 9.01 -0.77
C SER A 141 -10.84 9.59 0.19
N ILE A 142 -9.55 9.50 -0.16
CA ILE A 142 -8.47 10.15 0.59
C ILE A 142 -8.16 11.50 -0.06
N ALA A 143 -8.27 12.58 0.72
CA ALA A 143 -7.89 13.92 0.29
C ALA A 143 -6.36 14.09 0.27
N GLY A 144 -5.86 15.12 -0.42
CA GLY A 144 -4.42 15.38 -0.54
C GLY A 144 -3.69 15.63 0.79
N ASN A 145 -4.42 15.91 1.88
CA ASN A 145 -3.87 16.04 3.24
C ASN A 145 -3.89 14.72 4.04
N GLY A 146 -4.23 13.60 3.41
CA GLY A 146 -4.31 12.28 4.04
C GLY A 146 -5.56 12.03 4.90
N LYS A 147 -6.50 12.99 4.96
CA LYS A 147 -7.80 12.78 5.60
C LYS A 147 -8.76 12.04 4.68
N VAL A 148 -9.71 11.33 5.29
CA VAL A 148 -10.84 10.77 4.56
C VAL A 148 -11.86 11.88 4.33
N GLN A 149 -12.35 11.99 3.10
CA GLN A 149 -13.41 12.91 2.72
C GLN A 149 -14.61 12.14 2.15
N VAL A 150 -15.80 12.67 2.36
CA VAL A 150 -17.04 12.21 1.72
C VAL A 150 -17.34 13.14 0.55
N GLN A 151 -17.88 12.60 -0.55
CA GLN A 151 -18.28 13.44 -1.69
C GLN A 151 -19.34 14.49 -1.30
N ASP A 152 -19.26 15.68 -1.91
CA ASP A 152 -19.89 16.93 -1.44
C ASP A 152 -21.42 16.92 -1.28
N ASN A 153 -22.13 15.92 -1.80
CA ASN A 153 -23.60 15.91 -1.84
C ASN A 153 -24.25 15.08 -0.73
N HIS A 154 -23.49 14.48 0.19
CA HIS A 154 -24.07 13.68 1.28
C HIS A 154 -24.51 14.56 2.47
N PRO A 155 -25.75 14.45 2.97
CA PRO A 155 -26.24 15.27 4.09
C PRO A 155 -25.40 15.11 5.36
N ASP A 156 -24.95 13.88 5.64
CA ASP A 156 -24.16 13.54 6.84
C ASP A 156 -22.65 13.62 6.63
N LYS A 157 -22.18 14.27 5.55
CA LYS A 157 -20.75 14.37 5.19
C LYS A 157 -19.86 14.72 6.39
N ILE A 158 -20.19 15.80 7.11
CA ILE A 158 -19.38 16.31 8.21
C ILE A 158 -19.27 15.27 9.33
N ALA A 159 -20.39 14.65 9.72
CA ALA A 159 -20.41 13.67 10.79
C ALA A 159 -19.56 12.43 10.46
N ILE A 160 -19.65 11.94 9.22
CA ILE A 160 -18.86 10.80 8.74
C ILE A 160 -17.37 11.16 8.72
N GLU A 161 -17.00 12.32 8.18
CA GLU A 161 -15.61 12.77 8.13
C GLU A 161 -15.02 12.98 9.54
N GLU A 162 -15.78 13.58 10.46
CA GLU A 162 -15.35 13.77 11.84
C GLU A 162 -15.17 12.44 12.57
N PHE A 163 -16.10 11.50 12.38
CA PHE A 163 -15.98 10.16 12.95
C PHE A 163 -14.74 9.43 12.46
N ILE A 164 -14.52 9.38 11.14
CA ILE A 164 -13.38 8.66 10.58
C ILE A 164 -12.07 9.36 10.93
N ASN A 165 -11.97 10.68 10.73
CA ASN A 165 -10.72 11.40 10.94
C ASN A 165 -10.39 11.65 12.41
N GLY A 166 -11.39 11.66 13.29
CA GLY A 166 -11.22 11.69 14.74
C GLY A 166 -10.73 10.37 15.32
N ASN A 167 -10.89 9.26 14.60
CA ASN A 167 -10.40 7.94 14.98
C ASN A 167 -9.21 7.56 14.09
N SER A 168 -8.02 7.86 14.58
CA SER A 168 -6.78 7.78 13.82
C SER A 168 -6.46 6.37 13.30
N GLU A 169 -6.80 5.30 14.03
CA GLU A 169 -6.65 3.93 13.53
C GLU A 169 -7.66 3.61 12.43
N LEU A 170 -8.90 4.10 12.54
CA LEU A 170 -9.94 3.91 11.52
C LEU A 170 -9.56 4.60 10.21
N ARG A 171 -9.09 5.85 10.31
CA ARG A 171 -8.56 6.61 9.16
C ARG A 171 -7.39 5.89 8.50
N ASN A 172 -6.41 5.46 9.29
CA ASN A 172 -5.22 4.78 8.75
C ASN A 172 -5.57 3.41 8.16
N LEU A 173 -6.54 2.70 8.75
CA LEU A 173 -7.07 1.45 8.22
C LEU A 173 -7.67 1.65 6.82
N TYR A 174 -8.55 2.64 6.66
CA TYR A 174 -9.11 3.00 5.36
C TYR A 174 -8.03 3.39 4.35
N ALA A 175 -7.07 4.22 4.78
CA ALA A 175 -5.95 4.64 3.93
C ALA A 175 -5.12 3.44 3.46
N GLY A 176 -4.86 2.49 4.35
CA GLY A 176 -4.19 1.23 4.02
C GLY A 176 -4.99 0.40 3.02
N ILE A 177 -6.32 0.31 3.17
CA ILE A 177 -7.18 -0.52 2.30
C ILE A 177 -7.18 0.06 0.90
N SER A 178 -7.43 1.37 0.81
CA SER A 178 -7.43 2.12 -0.44
C SER A 178 -6.09 2.01 -1.15
N SER A 179 -4.98 2.21 -0.45
CA SER A 179 -3.63 2.09 -1.03
C SER A 179 -3.34 0.68 -1.54
N THR A 180 -3.73 -0.34 -0.77
CA THR A 180 -3.52 -1.75 -1.15
C THR A 180 -4.35 -2.12 -2.39
N LYS A 181 -5.62 -1.69 -2.47
CA LYS A 181 -6.48 -1.94 -3.63
C LYS A 181 -6.01 -1.16 -4.87
N SER A 182 -5.49 0.05 -4.72
CA SER A 182 -4.81 0.77 -5.81
C SER A 182 -3.57 0.02 -6.30
N MET A 183 -2.76 -0.52 -5.39
CA MET A 183 -1.58 -1.31 -5.72
C MET A 183 -1.96 -2.62 -6.45
N LEU A 184 -3.02 -3.29 -6.01
CA LEU A 184 -3.54 -4.49 -6.66
C LEU A 184 -4.02 -4.22 -8.09
N ALA A 185 -4.74 -3.11 -8.31
CA ALA A 185 -5.15 -2.70 -9.65
C ALA A 185 -3.94 -2.42 -10.56
N MET A 186 -2.90 -1.76 -10.02
CA MET A 186 -1.65 -1.53 -10.74
C MET A 186 -0.91 -2.84 -11.07
N PHE A 187 -0.91 -3.82 -10.16
CA PHE A 187 -0.32 -5.14 -10.42
C PHE A 187 -1.08 -5.92 -11.49
N GLU A 188 -2.41 -5.86 -11.50
CA GLU A 188 -3.22 -6.48 -12.54
C GLU A 188 -2.89 -5.90 -13.91
N GLU A 189 -2.83 -4.57 -14.03
CA GLU A 189 -2.49 -3.92 -15.30
C GLU A 189 -1.05 -4.20 -15.74
N THR A 190 -0.10 -4.21 -14.81
CA THR A 190 1.29 -4.58 -15.10
C THR A 190 1.38 -6.04 -15.57
N SER A 191 0.60 -6.94 -14.98
CA SER A 191 0.55 -8.34 -15.42
C SER A 191 -0.01 -8.47 -16.83
N ARG A 192 -1.06 -7.72 -17.17
CA ARG A 192 -1.59 -7.64 -18.54
C ARG A 192 -0.55 -7.14 -19.53
N PHE A 193 0.20 -6.09 -19.18
CA PHE A 193 1.31 -5.62 -20.01
C PHE A 193 2.37 -6.70 -20.22
N GLN A 194 2.81 -7.39 -19.16
CA GLN A 194 3.82 -8.45 -19.26
C GLN A 194 3.36 -9.61 -20.17
N GLN A 195 2.11 -10.03 -20.03
CA GLN A 195 1.50 -11.05 -20.88
C GLN A 195 1.43 -10.60 -22.33
N ARG A 196 0.98 -9.35 -22.58
CA ARG A 196 0.90 -8.78 -23.93
C ARG A 196 2.29 -8.65 -24.55
N TYR A 197 3.27 -8.21 -23.79
CA TYR A 197 4.65 -8.03 -24.22
C TYR A 197 5.31 -9.35 -24.60
N ALA A 198 5.03 -10.43 -23.86
CA ALA A 198 5.52 -11.77 -24.20
C ALA A 198 4.97 -12.28 -25.54
N ALA A 199 3.77 -11.84 -25.94
CA ALA A 199 3.14 -12.21 -27.20
C ALA A 199 3.51 -11.27 -28.37
N ASP A 200 3.49 -9.95 -28.14
CA ASP A 200 3.82 -8.90 -29.11
C ASP A 200 4.40 -7.68 -28.39
N PRO A 201 5.73 -7.56 -28.32
CA PRO A 201 6.38 -6.45 -27.63
C PRO A 201 5.99 -5.08 -28.17
N LYS A 202 5.84 -4.94 -29.49
CA LYS A 202 5.61 -3.63 -30.12
C LYS A 202 4.21 -3.14 -29.80
N ALA A 203 3.21 -4.00 -30.00
CA ALA A 203 1.83 -3.64 -29.69
C ALA A 203 1.63 -3.44 -28.18
N ALA A 204 2.31 -4.19 -27.31
CA ALA A 204 2.24 -4.00 -25.86
C ALA A 204 2.75 -2.62 -25.43
N VAL A 205 3.89 -2.16 -25.96
CA VAL A 205 4.42 -0.84 -25.64
C VAL A 205 3.51 0.27 -26.13
N GLU A 206 2.87 0.09 -27.30
CA GLU A 206 1.89 1.06 -27.82
C GLU A 206 0.61 1.10 -26.98
N GLU A 207 0.05 -0.06 -26.64
CA GLU A 207 -1.19 -0.21 -25.86
C GLU A 207 -1.05 0.27 -24.41
N PHE A 208 0.13 0.04 -23.79
CA PHE A 208 0.40 0.37 -22.39
C PHE A 208 1.36 1.54 -22.22
N ALA A 209 1.49 2.42 -23.22
CA ALA A 209 2.41 3.56 -23.17
C ALA A 209 2.19 4.46 -21.94
N HIS A 210 0.95 4.56 -21.44
CA HIS A 210 0.60 5.34 -20.25
C HIS A 210 1.30 4.87 -18.98
N LEU A 211 1.64 3.58 -18.85
CA LEU A 211 2.40 3.05 -17.70
C LEU A 211 3.78 3.70 -17.59
N PHE A 212 4.35 4.19 -18.69
CA PHE A 212 5.67 4.83 -18.74
C PHE A 212 5.62 6.35 -18.62
N SER A 213 4.43 6.95 -18.46
CA SER A 213 4.27 8.40 -18.38
C SER A 213 4.76 9.02 -17.06
N GLY A 214 4.96 8.20 -16.01
CA GLY A 214 5.27 8.66 -14.66
C GLY A 214 4.13 9.42 -13.95
N LYS A 215 2.99 9.63 -14.64
CA LYS A 215 1.82 10.37 -14.15
C LYS A 215 0.59 9.50 -13.98
N TYR A 216 0.70 8.23 -14.37
CA TYR A 216 -0.36 7.25 -14.29
C TYR A 216 -0.38 6.57 -12.93
N GLY A 217 -1.57 6.38 -12.37
CA GLY A 217 -1.77 5.70 -11.10
C GLY A 217 -3.20 5.19 -10.96
N TYR A 218 -3.51 4.69 -9.76
CA TYR A 218 -4.84 4.26 -9.39
C TYR A 218 -5.27 4.93 -8.10
N ASP A 219 -6.50 5.43 -8.08
CA ASP A 219 -7.15 5.91 -6.87
C ASP A 219 -8.34 5.00 -6.55
N THR A 220 -8.41 4.57 -5.30
CA THR A 220 -9.51 3.74 -4.81
C THR A 220 -10.48 4.60 -4.00
N ARG A 221 -11.77 4.44 -4.27
CA ARG A 221 -12.85 4.98 -3.44
C ARG A 221 -13.72 3.85 -2.90
N LEU A 222 -14.36 4.08 -1.76
CA LEU A 222 -15.41 3.20 -1.25
C LEU A 222 -16.77 3.84 -1.50
N VAL A 223 -17.69 3.10 -2.09
CA VAL A 223 -19.09 3.48 -2.29
C VAL A 223 -19.96 2.61 -1.40
N ILE A 224 -20.78 3.25 -0.56
CA ILE A 224 -21.75 2.58 0.31
C ILE A 224 -23.14 3.00 -0.14
N ASP A 225 -23.93 2.02 -0.58
CA ASP A 225 -25.32 2.19 -0.98
C ASP A 225 -26.16 1.10 -0.30
N GLY A 226 -26.96 1.51 0.69
CA GLY A 226 -27.73 0.57 1.49
C GLY A 226 -26.83 -0.43 2.22
N SER A 227 -26.94 -1.71 1.84
CA SER A 227 -26.10 -2.80 2.34
C SER A 227 -24.88 -3.11 1.47
N SER A 228 -24.73 -2.46 0.31
CA SER A 228 -23.60 -2.65 -0.60
C SER A 228 -22.41 -1.82 -0.17
N TRP A 229 -21.23 -2.44 -0.15
CA TRP A 229 -19.94 -1.81 0.16
C TRP A 229 -18.97 -2.19 -0.97
N GLU A 230 -18.71 -1.26 -1.87
CA GLU A 230 -17.90 -1.52 -3.06
C GLU A 230 -16.66 -0.62 -3.10
N TYR A 231 -15.49 -1.24 -3.19
CA TYR A 231 -14.25 -0.52 -3.47
C TYR A 231 -14.04 -0.43 -4.98
N GLN A 232 -13.96 0.78 -5.49
CA GLN A 232 -13.78 1.06 -6.92
C GLN A 232 -12.41 1.69 -7.14
N SER A 233 -11.53 0.96 -7.83
CA SER A 233 -10.21 1.44 -8.25
C SER A 233 -10.29 2.00 -9.67
N ASN A 234 -10.06 3.30 -9.82
CA ASN A 234 -10.09 3.96 -11.12
C ASN A 234 -8.68 4.40 -11.50
N SER A 235 -8.32 4.22 -12.77
CA SER A 235 -7.07 4.76 -13.29
C SER A 235 -7.12 6.28 -13.31
N THR A 236 -6.02 6.90 -12.88
CA THR A 236 -5.88 8.36 -12.85
C THR A 236 -4.64 8.79 -13.61
N LEU A 237 -4.82 9.81 -14.45
CA LEU A 237 -3.72 10.50 -15.11
C LEU A 237 -3.55 11.84 -14.42
N LYS A 238 -2.46 12.00 -13.67
CA LYS A 238 -2.17 13.27 -12.99
C LYS A 238 -1.76 14.30 -14.04
N ILE A 239 -2.64 15.25 -14.35
CA ILE A 239 -2.29 16.40 -15.19
C ILE A 239 -1.65 17.44 -14.27
N SER A 240 -0.35 17.67 -14.47
CA SER A 240 0.44 18.72 -13.81
C SER A 240 0.22 20.07 -14.46
#